data_AF-A0A8S2FJ88-F1
#
_entry.id   AF-A0A8S2FJ88-F1
#
_cell.length_a   1.000
_cell.length_b   1.000
_cell.length_c   1.000
_cell.angle_alpha   90.00
_cell.angle_beta   90.00
_cell.angle_gamma   90.00
#
_symmetry.space_group_name_H-M   'P 1'
#
loop_
_entity.id
_entity.type
_entity.pdbx_description
1 polymer ?
#
loop_
_entity_poly.entity_id
_entity_poly.type
_entity_poly.pdbx_seq_one_letter_code
_entity_poly.pdbx_strand_id
1 'polypeptide(L)'
;MPVRVRQLLEKVGDEPIIKIQLGRTPVQDLPIKILDFLSDSKFSDKQLELGYDEIYHNYLLITIQNSNGPNVLQHILGTVAHSTTASTILKLEKAHRIALTYPTIPDELLSVYDIPLTPNKPLTLNRLISTASNVDKNFYNYNAAENNMCQTFVENIVDINDLTRNITDQATLNALKPQDAKALIATLGSRSNIVKAATDLGAKFDKLVFDRKIKWKNSSPKELDLLRNGDIADSESTGTVYEAILQLERN
;
A
#
# COMPACT_ATOMS: atom_id res chain seq x y z
N MET A 1 -18.22 0.49 9.45
CA MET A 1 -17.42 1.42 8.60
C MET A 1 -17.05 2.69 9.38
N PRO A 2 -15.78 3.12 9.38
CA PRO A 2 -15.33 4.37 10.00
C PRO A 2 -15.95 5.63 9.37
N VAL A 3 -16.10 6.70 10.16
CA VAL A 3 -16.77 7.96 9.74
C VAL A 3 -16.04 8.63 8.56
N ARG A 4 -14.71 8.74 8.62
CA ARG A 4 -13.92 9.37 7.53
C ARG A 4 -14.06 8.62 6.20
N VAL A 5 -14.09 7.29 6.25
CA VAL A 5 -14.31 6.46 5.05
C VAL A 5 -15.69 6.73 4.48
N ARG A 6 -16.73 6.76 5.33
CA ARG A 6 -18.09 7.09 4.89
C ARG A 6 -18.18 8.48 4.23
N GLN A 7 -17.57 9.50 4.85
CA GLN A 7 -17.57 10.87 4.33
C GLN A 7 -16.88 11.00 2.97
N LEU A 8 -15.83 10.22 2.72
CA LEU A 8 -15.17 10.17 1.42
C LEU A 8 -16.03 9.41 0.39
N LEU A 9 -16.66 8.31 0.79
CA LEU A 9 -17.59 7.57 -0.08
C LEU A 9 -18.82 8.39 -0.46
N GLU A 10 -19.35 9.22 0.45
CA GLU A 10 -20.43 10.16 0.14
C GLU A 10 -20.02 11.20 -0.91
N LYS A 11 -18.73 11.54 -1.01
CA LYS A 11 -18.21 12.56 -1.94
C LYS A 11 -17.84 12.02 -3.31
N VAL A 12 -17.21 10.85 -3.36
CA VAL A 12 -16.61 10.30 -4.61
C VAL A 12 -16.90 8.81 -4.81
N GLY A 13 -17.78 8.22 -3.99
CA GLY A 13 -18.01 6.78 -3.97
C GLY A 13 -18.63 6.21 -5.25
N ASP A 14 -19.44 7.01 -5.94
CA ASP A 14 -20.13 6.61 -7.19
C ASP A 14 -19.40 7.06 -8.46
N GLU A 15 -18.30 7.79 -8.31
CA GLU A 15 -17.46 8.20 -9.43
C GLU A 15 -16.68 7.00 -9.99
N PRO A 16 -16.39 6.97 -11.30
CA PRO A 16 -15.72 5.84 -11.92
C PRO A 16 -14.24 5.76 -11.53
N ILE A 17 -13.82 4.57 -11.13
CA ILE A 17 -12.41 4.22 -10.97
C ILE A 17 -11.81 4.02 -12.37
N ILE A 18 -10.72 4.71 -12.64
CA ILE A 18 -9.98 4.65 -13.92
C ILE A 18 -8.64 3.94 -13.79
N LYS A 19 -8.10 3.81 -12.58
CA LYS A 19 -6.87 3.05 -12.31
C LYS A 19 -6.88 2.47 -10.90
N ILE A 20 -6.39 1.24 -10.76
CA ILE A 20 -6.05 0.64 -9.47
C ILE A 20 -4.60 0.19 -9.54
N GLN A 21 -3.83 0.50 -8.49
CA GLN A 21 -2.48 0.01 -8.32
C GLN A 21 -2.33 -0.59 -6.93
N LEU A 22 -1.60 -1.69 -6.84
CA LEU A 22 -1.11 -2.24 -5.58
C LEU A 22 0.16 -1.49 -5.20
N GLY A 23 0.16 -0.83 -4.05
CA GLY A 23 1.36 -0.26 -3.46
C GLY A 23 1.94 -1.17 -2.38
N ARG A 24 3.27 -1.22 -2.28
CA ARG A 24 4.00 -1.92 -1.21
C ARG A 24 4.93 -0.96 -0.50
N THR A 25 4.93 -1.01 0.83
CA THR A 25 5.92 -0.30 1.65
C THR A 25 6.58 -1.29 2.60
N PRO A 26 7.91 -1.37 2.66
CA PRO A 26 8.59 -2.20 3.65
C PRO A 26 8.14 -1.82 5.06
N VAL A 27 7.87 -2.82 5.88
CA VAL A 27 7.68 -2.61 7.32
C VAL A 27 9.00 -2.09 7.87
N GLN A 28 8.93 -0.99 8.62
CA GLN A 28 10.12 -0.34 9.18
C GLN A 28 10.95 -1.34 10.03
N ASP A 29 12.27 -1.12 10.08
CA ASP A 29 13.21 -1.97 10.81
C ASP A 29 12.89 -2.10 12.30
N LEU A 30 12.24 -1.10 12.91
CA LEU A 30 12.04 -1.06 14.35
C LEU A 30 11.04 -2.12 14.85
N PRO A 31 9.85 -2.30 14.24
CA PRO A 31 9.02 -3.47 14.46
C PRO A 31 9.78 -4.80 14.32
N ILE A 32 10.58 -4.97 13.25
CA ILE A 32 11.36 -6.19 13.01
C ILE A 32 12.34 -6.44 14.15
N LYS A 33 13.10 -5.42 14.57
CA LYS A 33 14.05 -5.50 15.70
C LYS A 33 13.37 -5.89 17.02
N ILE A 34 12.16 -5.40 17.25
CA ILE A 34 11.39 -5.76 18.46
C ILE A 34 10.92 -7.21 18.38
N LEU A 35 10.47 -7.66 17.21
CA LEU A 35 10.07 -9.05 16.99
C LEU A 35 11.27 -10.01 17.11
N ASP A 36 12.42 -9.63 16.59
CA ASP A 36 13.68 -10.36 16.77
C ASP A 36 14.09 -10.43 18.24
N PHE A 37 14.07 -9.31 18.96
CA PHE A 37 14.37 -9.30 20.40
C PHE A 37 13.45 -10.23 21.19
N LEU A 38 12.15 -10.27 20.86
CA LEU A 38 11.16 -11.11 21.55
C LEU A 38 11.21 -12.58 21.14
N SER A 39 11.74 -12.89 19.96
CA SER A 39 11.86 -14.24 19.42
C SER A 39 13.25 -14.86 19.59
N ASP A 40 14.19 -14.15 20.22
CA ASP A 40 15.62 -14.48 20.22
C ASP A 40 16.16 -14.65 18.78
N SER A 41 15.89 -13.66 17.92
CA SER A 41 16.25 -13.58 16.48
C SER A 41 15.58 -14.59 15.55
N LYS A 42 14.73 -15.49 16.06
CA LYS A 42 14.04 -16.50 15.25
C LYS A 42 13.08 -15.92 14.23
N PHE A 43 12.60 -14.68 14.43
CA PHE A 43 11.73 -14.01 13.48
C PHE A 43 12.46 -13.75 12.16
N SER A 44 13.62 -13.10 12.19
CA SER A 44 14.47 -12.88 11.02
C SER A 44 14.95 -14.19 10.39
N ASP A 45 15.32 -15.20 11.19
CA ASP A 45 15.70 -16.52 10.67
C ASP A 45 14.53 -17.14 9.88
N LYS A 46 13.31 -17.07 10.42
CA LYS A 46 12.13 -17.59 9.74
C LYS A 46 11.75 -16.79 8.51
N GLN A 47 11.95 -15.48 8.53
CA GLN A 47 11.76 -14.61 7.38
C GLN A 47 12.66 -15.06 6.22
N LEU A 48 13.95 -15.31 6.49
CA LEU A 48 14.90 -15.83 5.51
C LEU A 48 14.55 -17.25 5.06
N GLU A 49 14.15 -18.13 5.98
CA GLU A 49 13.70 -19.50 5.68
C GLU A 49 12.50 -19.52 4.72
N LEU A 50 11.58 -18.57 4.87
CA LEU A 50 10.42 -18.41 3.99
C LEU A 50 10.75 -17.71 2.66
N GLY A 51 12.00 -17.30 2.46
CA GLY A 51 12.46 -16.61 1.25
C GLY A 51 11.99 -15.16 1.15
N TYR A 52 11.77 -14.50 2.30
CA TYR A 52 11.35 -13.10 2.34
C TYR A 52 12.55 -12.19 2.58
N ASP A 53 12.90 -11.36 1.59
CA ASP A 53 13.94 -10.34 1.80
C ASP A 53 13.47 -9.23 2.74
N GLU A 54 12.19 -8.85 2.65
CA GLU A 54 11.54 -7.83 3.48
C GLU A 54 10.08 -8.22 3.75
N ILE A 55 9.52 -7.72 4.86
CA ILE A 55 8.08 -7.79 5.14
C ILE A 55 7.42 -6.52 4.63
N TYR A 56 6.31 -6.63 3.92
CA TYR A 56 5.66 -5.48 3.29
C TYR A 56 4.27 -5.20 3.85
N HIS A 57 3.91 -3.93 3.89
CA HIS A 57 2.54 -3.46 4.04
C HIS A 57 1.95 -3.17 2.66
N ASN A 58 0.84 -3.82 2.32
CA ASN A 58 0.16 -3.63 1.05
C ASN A 58 -1.01 -2.63 1.22
N TYR A 59 -1.22 -1.80 0.21
CA TYR A 59 -2.35 -0.89 0.09
C TYR A 59 -2.78 -0.78 -1.39
N LEU A 60 -3.96 -0.23 -1.63
CA LEU A 60 -4.44 0.08 -2.97
C LEU A 60 -4.38 1.60 -3.20
N LEU A 61 -3.80 2.01 -4.31
CA LEU A 61 -3.96 3.35 -4.87
C LEU A 61 -5.06 3.29 -5.91
N ILE A 62 -6.10 4.09 -5.69
CA ILE A 62 -7.32 4.09 -6.51
C ILE A 62 -7.43 5.48 -7.12
N THR A 63 -7.32 5.54 -8.44
CA THR A 63 -7.55 6.77 -9.19
C THR A 63 -9.00 6.83 -9.63
N ILE A 64 -9.69 7.85 -9.14
CA ILE A 64 -11.09 8.15 -9.44
C ILE A 64 -11.13 9.33 -10.41
N GLN A 65 -11.91 9.22 -11.48
CA GLN A 65 -12.19 10.35 -12.37
C GLN A 65 -13.19 11.27 -11.68
N ASN A 66 -12.87 12.55 -11.49
CA ASN A 66 -13.82 13.50 -10.92
C ASN A 66 -13.66 14.89 -11.53
N SER A 67 -14.78 15.58 -11.76
CA SER A 67 -14.78 16.90 -12.40
C SER A 67 -14.15 18.01 -11.54
N ASN A 68 -14.00 17.78 -10.23
CA ASN A 68 -13.68 18.80 -9.22
C ASN A 68 -12.35 18.55 -8.47
N GLY A 69 -11.53 17.58 -8.89
CA GLY A 69 -10.29 17.22 -8.19
C GLY A 69 -9.05 17.96 -8.71
N PRO A 70 -8.00 18.13 -7.87
CA PRO A 70 -6.68 18.54 -8.37
C PRO A 70 -6.14 17.46 -9.30
N ASN A 71 -5.46 17.83 -10.41
CA ASN A 71 -4.99 16.89 -11.44
C ASN A 71 -3.74 16.10 -10.98
N VAL A 72 -3.89 15.23 -9.97
CA VAL A 72 -2.77 14.56 -9.29
C VAL A 72 -1.99 13.63 -10.26
N LEU A 73 -2.67 12.99 -11.21
CA LEU A 73 -2.02 12.15 -12.22
C LEU A 73 -1.07 12.93 -13.15
N GLN A 74 -1.39 14.19 -13.47
CA GLN A 74 -0.56 15.03 -14.34
C GLN A 74 0.77 15.39 -13.67
N HIS A 75 0.76 15.54 -12.35
CA HIS A 75 1.95 15.88 -11.57
C HIS A 75 2.83 14.66 -11.22
N ILE A 76 2.25 13.47 -11.05
CA ILE A 76 2.99 12.25 -10.72
C ILE A 76 3.61 11.58 -11.96
N LEU A 77 2.85 11.49 -13.05
CA LEU A 77 3.26 10.67 -14.20
C LEU A 77 4.05 11.42 -15.27
N GLY A 78 4.39 12.69 -15.03
CA GLY A 78 5.18 13.50 -15.96
C GLY A 78 4.55 13.59 -17.35
N THR A 79 3.66 14.56 -17.57
CA THR A 79 3.27 15.01 -18.92
C THR A 79 2.96 13.90 -19.94
N VAL A 80 2.14 12.90 -19.57
CA VAL A 80 1.47 12.10 -20.62
C VAL A 80 0.31 12.95 -21.14
N ALA A 81 0.52 13.54 -22.31
CA ALA A 81 -0.39 14.44 -22.97
C ALA A 81 -1.81 13.82 -23.11
N HIS A 82 -2.84 14.66 -22.93
CA HIS A 82 -4.26 14.44 -23.30
C HIS A 82 -5.24 13.83 -22.28
N SER A 83 -4.92 13.71 -20.99
CA SER A 83 -5.99 13.51 -19.98
C SER A 83 -6.52 14.85 -19.47
N THR A 84 -7.55 15.39 -20.11
CA THR A 84 -8.25 16.62 -19.69
C THR A 84 -9.20 16.42 -18.52
N THR A 85 -9.43 15.18 -18.08
CA THR A 85 -10.34 14.92 -16.97
C THR A 85 -9.60 14.95 -15.65
N ALA A 86 -10.06 15.81 -14.74
CA ALA A 86 -9.59 15.83 -13.37
C ALA A 86 -9.77 14.46 -12.69
N SER A 87 -8.83 14.14 -11.81
CA SER A 87 -8.78 12.83 -11.16
C SER A 87 -8.19 12.94 -9.76
N THR A 88 -8.66 12.08 -8.86
CA THR A 88 -8.21 12.04 -7.47
C THR A 88 -7.65 10.66 -7.15
N ILE A 89 -6.48 10.61 -6.52
CA ILE A 89 -5.89 9.36 -6.04
C ILE A 89 -6.21 9.20 -4.56
N LEU A 90 -6.79 8.05 -4.21
CA LEU A 90 -7.03 7.66 -2.83
C LEU A 90 -6.23 6.41 -2.49
N LYS A 91 -5.64 6.41 -1.30
CA LYS A 91 -5.03 5.24 -0.67
C LYS A 91 -6.09 4.52 0.14
N LEU A 92 -6.33 3.26 -0.18
CA LEU A 92 -7.17 2.34 0.58
C LEU A 92 -6.28 1.30 1.26
N GLU A 93 -6.30 1.27 2.59
CA GLU A 93 -5.51 0.33 3.38
C GLU A 93 -6.25 -0.14 4.62
N LYS A 94 -5.70 -1.18 5.25
CA LYS A 94 -6.18 -1.67 6.54
C LYS A 94 -5.01 -1.87 7.47
N ALA A 95 -4.72 -0.85 8.26
CA ALA A 95 -3.98 -0.99 9.52
C ALA A 95 -4.98 -1.51 10.58
N HIS A 96 -5.12 -0.88 11.76
CA HIS A 96 -6.12 -1.28 12.77
C HIS A 96 -7.57 -1.19 12.30
N ARG A 97 -7.83 -0.29 11.36
CA ARG A 97 -9.14 -0.06 10.75
C ARG A 97 -8.90 0.22 9.27
N ILE A 98 -9.94 -0.03 8.48
CA ILE A 98 -9.95 0.45 7.10
C ILE A 98 -9.78 1.97 7.07
N ALA A 99 -8.84 2.42 6.27
CA ALA A 99 -8.54 3.82 6.05
C ALA A 99 -8.62 4.12 4.56
N LEU A 100 -9.20 5.28 4.26
CA LEU A 100 -9.25 5.86 2.94
C LEU A 100 -8.71 7.27 3.07
N THR A 101 -7.54 7.53 2.51
CA THR A 101 -6.80 8.78 2.66
C THR A 101 -6.22 9.24 1.33
N TYR A 102 -5.68 10.46 1.30
CA TYR A 102 -4.79 10.84 0.19
C TYR A 102 -3.40 10.22 0.42
N PRO A 103 -2.70 9.79 -0.64
CA PRO A 103 -1.38 9.22 -0.51
C PRO A 103 -0.33 10.27 -0.10
N THR A 104 0.72 9.84 0.58
CA THR A 104 1.89 10.67 0.90
C THR A 104 2.97 10.47 -0.18
N ILE A 105 3.22 11.50 -0.97
CA ILE A 105 4.12 11.47 -2.14
C ILE A 105 5.49 12.05 -1.74
N PRO A 106 6.63 11.50 -2.21
CA PRO A 106 6.76 10.42 -3.20
C PRO A 106 6.81 8.99 -2.63
N ASP A 107 6.91 8.83 -1.31
CA ASP A 107 7.25 7.55 -0.67
C ASP A 107 6.27 6.41 -1.02
N GLU A 108 4.99 6.71 -1.24
CA GLU A 108 3.96 5.72 -1.59
C GLU A 108 3.85 5.40 -3.09
N LEU A 109 4.79 5.87 -3.92
CA LEU A 109 4.82 5.61 -5.37
C LEU A 109 6.06 4.83 -5.83
N LEU A 110 6.93 4.44 -4.88
CA LEU A 110 8.21 3.79 -5.21
C LEU A 110 8.06 2.33 -5.64
N SER A 111 7.07 1.60 -5.09
CA SER A 111 6.79 0.21 -5.45
C SER A 111 5.30 0.04 -5.69
N VAL A 112 4.89 0.27 -6.95
CA VAL A 112 3.50 0.18 -7.41
C VAL A 112 3.37 -0.81 -8.55
N TYR A 113 2.29 -1.58 -8.54
CA TYR A 113 1.97 -2.61 -9.51
C TYR A 113 0.57 -2.37 -10.06
N ASP A 114 0.40 -2.39 -11.37
CA ASP A 114 -0.90 -2.12 -11.97
C ASP A 114 -1.85 -3.31 -11.79
N ILE A 115 -3.09 -3.03 -11.36
CA ILE A 115 -4.18 -4.01 -11.29
C ILE A 115 -5.20 -3.64 -12.39
N PRO A 116 -5.23 -4.36 -13.52
CA PRO A 116 -6.09 -4.00 -14.63
C PRO A 116 -7.58 -4.12 -14.29
N LEU A 117 -8.35 -3.11 -14.69
CA LEU A 117 -9.80 -3.12 -14.57
C LEU A 117 -10.43 -4.09 -15.58
N THR A 118 -11.61 -4.63 -15.24
CA THR A 118 -12.34 -5.50 -16.17
C THR A 118 -12.94 -4.65 -17.31
N PRO A 119 -12.63 -4.94 -18.59
CA PRO A 119 -13.19 -4.19 -19.72
C PRO A 119 -14.72 -4.18 -19.69
N ASN A 120 -15.33 -3.03 -20.03
CA ASN A 120 -16.78 -2.85 -20.10
C ASN A 120 -17.56 -3.13 -18.80
N LYS A 121 -16.88 -3.19 -17.65
CA LYS A 121 -17.50 -3.36 -16.33
C LYS A 121 -17.08 -2.20 -15.43
N PRO A 122 -17.81 -1.07 -15.48
CA PRO A 122 -17.51 0.09 -14.66
C PRO A 122 -17.42 -0.29 -13.18
N LEU A 123 -16.40 0.22 -12.51
CA LEU A 123 -16.13 -0.01 -11.10
C LEU A 123 -16.09 1.34 -10.39
N THR A 124 -16.80 1.44 -9.28
CA THR A 124 -16.83 2.61 -8.41
C THR A 124 -16.29 2.21 -7.04
N LEU A 125 -15.91 3.18 -6.21
CA LEU A 125 -15.39 2.89 -4.89
C LEU A 125 -16.47 2.29 -3.97
N ASN A 126 -17.72 2.74 -4.10
CA ASN A 126 -18.87 2.15 -3.41
C ASN A 126 -19.02 0.67 -3.79
N ARG A 127 -18.96 0.34 -5.09
CA ARG A 127 -19.03 -1.06 -5.54
C ARG A 127 -17.86 -1.88 -5.03
N LEU A 128 -16.63 -1.37 -5.15
CA LEU A 128 -15.41 -2.05 -4.72
C LEU A 128 -15.48 -2.45 -3.24
N ILE A 129 -15.82 -1.48 -2.39
CA ILE A 129 -15.87 -1.66 -0.94
C ILE A 129 -17.09 -2.48 -0.51
N SER A 130 -18.27 -2.18 -1.04
CA SER A 130 -19.50 -2.91 -0.66
C SER A 130 -19.40 -4.39 -1.03
N THR A 131 -18.93 -4.71 -2.25
CA THR A 131 -18.76 -6.09 -2.72
C THR A 131 -17.81 -6.87 -1.80
N ALA A 132 -16.64 -6.29 -1.46
CA ALA A 132 -15.70 -6.91 -0.55
C ALA A 132 -16.28 -7.05 0.88
N SER A 133 -16.93 -6.01 1.40
CA SER A 133 -17.48 -6.00 2.77
C SER A 133 -18.67 -6.93 2.98
N ASN A 134 -19.42 -7.24 1.92
CA ASN A 134 -20.54 -8.18 1.96
C ASN A 134 -20.07 -9.64 2.01
N VAL A 135 -18.87 -9.93 1.50
CA VAL A 135 -18.29 -11.28 1.45
C VAL A 135 -17.37 -11.51 2.65
N ASP A 136 -16.48 -10.57 2.96
CA ASP A 136 -15.56 -10.66 4.10
C ASP A 136 -16.23 -10.16 5.39
N LYS A 137 -16.65 -11.09 6.25
CA LYS A 137 -17.25 -10.78 7.57
C LYS A 137 -16.29 -10.02 8.49
N ASN A 138 -14.99 -10.11 8.25
CA ASN A 138 -13.96 -9.42 9.02
C ASN A 138 -13.49 -8.14 8.33
N PHE A 139 -14.14 -7.68 7.26
CA PHE A 139 -13.72 -6.54 6.46
C PHE A 139 -13.45 -5.29 7.31
N TYR A 140 -14.31 -5.02 8.31
CA TYR A 140 -14.15 -3.89 9.23
C TYR A 140 -13.45 -4.22 10.56
N ASN A 141 -13.23 -5.50 10.87
CA ASN A 141 -12.62 -5.95 12.13
C ASN A 141 -11.12 -6.22 11.97
N TYR A 142 -10.39 -6.16 13.09
CA TYR A 142 -8.94 -6.39 13.11
C TYR A 142 -8.55 -7.53 14.05
N ASN A 143 -7.80 -8.52 13.53
CA ASN A 143 -7.10 -9.55 14.29
C ASN A 143 -5.71 -9.89 13.68
N ALA A 144 -4.65 -9.26 14.21
CA ALA A 144 -3.27 -9.36 13.72
C ALA A 144 -2.74 -10.79 13.63
N ALA A 145 -3.21 -11.66 14.53
CA ALA A 145 -2.64 -12.99 14.76
C ALA A 145 -3.31 -14.11 13.94
N GLU A 146 -4.52 -13.88 13.44
CA GLU A 146 -5.30 -14.93 12.76
C GLU A 146 -5.36 -14.76 11.23
N ASN A 147 -5.24 -13.55 10.67
CA ASN A 147 -5.54 -13.30 9.25
C ASN A 147 -4.65 -12.22 8.59
N ASN A 148 -3.33 -12.43 8.46
CA ASN A 148 -2.37 -11.66 7.63
C ASN A 148 -2.86 -10.28 7.15
N MET A 149 -2.83 -9.29 8.05
CA MET A 149 -3.91 -8.32 8.17
C MET A 149 -4.04 -7.17 7.18
N CYS A 150 -2.99 -6.86 6.42
CA CYS A 150 -3.03 -5.80 5.41
C CYS A 150 -2.96 -6.40 4.00
N GLN A 151 -2.12 -7.42 3.84
CA GLN A 151 -1.90 -8.12 2.58
C GLN A 151 -3.13 -8.93 2.17
N THR A 152 -3.69 -9.75 3.08
CA THR A 152 -4.92 -10.51 2.79
C THR A 152 -6.12 -9.58 2.58
N PHE A 153 -6.15 -8.41 3.23
CA PHE A 153 -7.19 -7.42 2.96
C PHE A 153 -7.15 -6.91 1.52
N VAL A 154 -5.96 -6.56 1.03
CA VAL A 154 -5.78 -6.11 -0.36
C VAL A 154 -6.05 -7.24 -1.34
N GLU A 155 -5.48 -8.44 -1.11
CA GLU A 155 -5.74 -9.63 -1.92
C GLU A 155 -7.24 -9.93 -2.02
N ASN A 156 -7.96 -9.97 -0.89
CA ASN A 156 -9.40 -10.20 -0.87
C ASN A 156 -10.18 -9.14 -1.63
N ILE A 157 -9.84 -7.85 -1.51
CA ILE A 157 -10.52 -6.81 -2.29
C ILE A 157 -10.36 -7.07 -3.79
N VAL A 158 -9.15 -7.39 -4.23
CA VAL A 158 -8.83 -7.65 -5.64
C VAL A 158 -9.55 -8.90 -6.13
N ASP A 159 -9.54 -9.98 -5.34
CA ASP A 159 -10.14 -11.25 -5.71
C ASP A 159 -11.66 -11.22 -5.71
N ILE A 160 -12.29 -10.70 -4.64
CA ILE A 160 -13.75 -10.60 -4.51
C ILE A 160 -14.36 -9.69 -5.59
N ASN A 161 -13.62 -8.67 -6.04
CA ASN A 161 -14.03 -7.82 -7.15
C ASN A 161 -13.67 -8.38 -8.53
N ASP A 162 -13.16 -9.61 -8.59
CA ASP A 162 -12.89 -10.34 -9.84
C ASP A 162 -11.87 -9.59 -10.72
N LEU A 163 -10.89 -8.97 -10.05
CA LEU A 163 -9.78 -8.22 -10.66
C LEU A 163 -8.53 -9.06 -10.85
N THR A 164 -8.31 -10.08 -9.99
CA THR A 164 -7.13 -10.97 -10.06
C THR A 164 -6.94 -11.58 -11.44
N ARG A 165 -8.03 -12.03 -12.08
CA ARG A 165 -7.98 -12.66 -13.40
C ARG A 165 -7.52 -11.72 -14.53
N ASN A 166 -7.56 -10.40 -14.30
CA ASN A 166 -7.10 -9.42 -15.28
C ASN A 166 -5.60 -9.16 -15.15
N ILE A 167 -4.96 -9.64 -14.08
CA ILE A 167 -3.53 -9.50 -13.84
C ILE A 167 -2.80 -10.59 -14.63
N THR A 168 -2.10 -10.19 -15.69
CA THR A 168 -1.24 -11.09 -16.48
C THR A 168 0.23 -11.00 -16.09
N ASP A 169 0.62 -9.93 -15.39
CA ASP A 169 1.99 -9.72 -14.95
C ASP A 169 2.31 -10.55 -13.70
N GLN A 170 3.35 -11.37 -13.79
CA GLN A 170 3.75 -12.26 -12.70
C GLN A 170 4.32 -11.48 -11.52
N ALA A 171 4.95 -10.33 -11.75
CA ALA A 171 5.48 -9.52 -10.65
C ALA A 171 4.33 -8.95 -9.79
N THR A 172 3.25 -8.45 -10.41
CA THR A 172 2.02 -8.06 -9.71
C THR A 172 1.37 -9.22 -8.96
N LEU A 173 1.26 -10.41 -9.56
CA LEU A 173 0.70 -11.60 -8.88
C LEU A 173 1.53 -11.98 -7.65
N ASN A 174 2.86 -11.96 -7.77
CA ASN A 174 3.77 -12.26 -6.66
C ASN A 174 3.69 -11.18 -5.56
N ALA A 175 3.57 -9.91 -5.94
CA ALA A 175 3.42 -8.78 -5.03
C ALA A 175 2.10 -8.80 -4.26
N LEU A 176 1.02 -9.29 -4.89
CA LEU A 176 -0.31 -9.39 -4.30
C LEU A 176 -0.40 -10.51 -3.26
N LYS A 177 0.35 -11.61 -3.47
CA LYS A 177 0.33 -12.79 -2.61
C LYS A 177 0.76 -12.43 -1.16
N PRO A 178 -0.06 -12.74 -0.14
CA PRO A 178 0.34 -12.53 1.24
C PRO A 178 1.54 -13.36 1.65
N GLN A 179 2.38 -12.76 2.49
CA GLN A 179 3.45 -13.43 3.23
C GLN A 179 2.84 -14.22 4.40
N ASP A 180 3.47 -15.35 4.77
CA ASP A 180 2.99 -16.22 5.83
C ASP A 180 3.23 -15.62 7.22
N ALA A 181 2.41 -14.63 7.60
CA ALA A 181 2.54 -13.97 8.90
C ALA A 181 2.26 -14.94 10.06
N LYS A 182 1.50 -16.01 9.85
CA LYS A 182 1.29 -17.05 10.88
C LYS A 182 2.60 -17.79 11.17
N ALA A 183 3.32 -18.22 10.14
CA ALA A 183 4.63 -18.85 10.33
C ALA A 183 5.64 -17.88 10.97
N LEU A 184 5.65 -16.62 10.56
CA LEU A 184 6.49 -15.58 11.16
C LEU A 184 6.15 -15.35 12.65
N ILE A 185 4.88 -15.19 12.99
CA ILE A 185 4.42 -14.95 14.37
C ILE A 185 4.61 -16.19 15.25
N ALA A 186 4.53 -17.41 14.69
CA ALA A 186 4.75 -18.64 15.44
C ALA A 186 6.15 -18.73 16.07
N THR A 187 7.15 -18.03 15.51
CA THR A 187 8.50 -17.92 16.06
C THR A 187 8.54 -17.30 17.46
N LEU A 188 7.55 -16.48 17.79
CA LEU A 188 7.41 -15.80 19.08
C LEU A 188 6.92 -16.76 20.20
N GLY A 189 6.53 -17.99 19.84
CA GLY A 189 6.03 -19.01 20.77
C GLY A 189 4.65 -18.71 21.37
N SER A 190 4.14 -19.59 22.23
CA SER A 190 2.80 -19.49 22.84
C SER A 190 2.67 -18.44 23.95
N ARG A 191 3.57 -17.46 24.01
CA ARG A 191 3.53 -16.42 25.05
C ARG A 191 2.47 -15.38 24.68
N SER A 192 1.29 -15.48 25.27
CA SER A 192 0.16 -14.56 25.09
C SER A 192 0.51 -13.07 25.29
N ASN A 193 1.56 -12.79 26.07
CA ASN A 193 2.10 -11.45 26.30
C ASN A 193 2.77 -10.87 25.04
N ILE A 194 3.32 -11.71 24.16
CA ILE A 194 4.05 -11.30 22.96
C ILE A 194 3.07 -11.03 21.81
N VAL A 195 1.99 -11.83 21.70
CA VAL A 195 0.89 -11.57 20.75
C VAL A 195 0.18 -10.24 21.08
N LYS A 196 -0.03 -9.97 22.39
CA LYS A 196 -0.49 -8.66 22.86
C LYS A 196 0.52 -7.56 22.57
N ALA A 197 1.82 -7.79 22.80
CA ALA A 197 2.87 -6.82 22.52
C ALA A 197 2.95 -6.47 21.02
N ALA A 198 2.82 -7.44 20.11
CA ALA A 198 2.80 -7.21 18.66
C ALA A 198 1.55 -6.42 18.21
N THR A 199 0.38 -6.75 18.78
CA THR A 199 -0.88 -6.04 18.52
C THR A 199 -0.86 -4.62 19.10
N ASP A 200 -0.36 -4.46 20.32
CA ASP A 200 -0.16 -3.17 21.00
C ASP A 200 0.93 -2.34 20.33
N LEU A 201 1.95 -2.97 19.74
CA LEU A 201 2.96 -2.31 18.92
C LEU A 201 2.29 -1.69 17.72
N GLY A 202 1.51 -2.46 16.95
CA GLY A 202 0.73 -1.93 15.84
C GLY A 202 -0.05 -0.68 16.28
N ALA A 203 -0.81 -0.78 17.38
CA ALA A 203 -1.70 0.29 17.81
C ALA A 203 -0.96 1.53 18.35
N LYS A 204 0.19 1.35 19.00
CA LYS A 204 1.04 2.43 19.52
C LYS A 204 1.93 3.04 18.44
N PHE A 205 2.39 2.27 17.47
CA PHE A 205 3.13 2.77 16.31
C PHE A 205 2.22 3.57 15.39
N ASP A 206 0.99 3.13 15.14
CA ASP A 206 0.00 3.93 14.40
C ASP A 206 -0.19 5.30 15.07
N LYS A 207 -0.26 5.32 16.40
CA LYS A 207 -0.41 6.55 17.19
C LYS A 207 0.87 7.39 17.30
N LEU A 208 2.06 6.79 17.20
CA LEU A 208 3.34 7.52 17.34
C LEU A 208 3.86 8.05 16.01
N VAL A 209 3.66 7.30 14.92
CA VAL A 209 4.14 7.62 13.57
C VAL A 209 3.14 8.49 12.81
N PHE A 210 1.82 8.24 12.93
CA PHE A 210 0.81 9.01 12.18
C PHE A 210 0.16 10.15 12.99
N ASP A 211 0.20 10.12 14.34
CA ASP A 211 -0.41 11.16 15.19
C ASP A 211 0.61 12.20 15.70
N ARG A 212 1.92 11.99 15.49
CA ARG A 212 2.97 12.99 15.79
C ARG A 212 3.85 13.26 14.57
N LYS A 213 4.03 14.55 14.27
CA LYS A 213 4.91 15.15 13.25
C LYS A 213 6.39 14.80 13.44
N ILE A 214 6.77 13.54 13.33
CA ILE A 214 8.19 13.17 13.32
C ILE A 214 8.57 12.75 11.91
N LYS A 215 9.19 13.68 11.18
CA LYS A 215 9.88 13.37 9.92
C LYS A 215 11.14 12.57 10.27
N TRP A 216 11.11 11.25 10.10
CA TRP A 216 12.29 10.40 10.27
C TRP A 216 12.96 10.17 8.93
N LYS A 217 14.29 10.13 8.95
CA LYS A 217 15.14 9.99 7.76
C LYS A 217 14.95 8.57 7.20
N ASN A 218 14.41 8.48 5.98
CA ASN A 218 14.27 7.22 5.25
C ASN A 218 15.61 6.47 5.20
N SER A 219 15.56 5.15 5.36
CA SER A 219 16.67 4.28 4.97
C SER A 219 17.05 4.63 3.54
N SER A 220 18.32 4.92 3.28
CA SER A 220 18.80 5.22 1.94
C SER A 220 18.27 4.15 0.97
N PRO A 221 17.72 4.52 -0.19
CA PRO A 221 17.41 3.54 -1.22
C PRO A 221 18.66 2.68 -1.42
N LYS A 222 18.54 1.36 -1.25
CA LYS A 222 19.58 0.47 -1.76
C LYS A 222 19.65 0.80 -3.25
N GLU A 223 20.79 1.31 -3.69
CA GLU A 223 21.00 1.66 -5.09
C GLU A 223 20.55 0.46 -5.94
N LEU A 224 19.57 0.71 -6.81
CA LEU A 224 19.23 -0.24 -7.85
C LEU A 224 20.49 -0.40 -8.71
N ASP A 225 21.13 -1.55 -8.62
CA ASP A 225 22.19 -1.99 -9.53
C ASP A 225 21.57 -2.39 -10.89
N LEU A 226 20.70 -1.51 -11.40
CA LEU A 226 20.17 -1.55 -12.75
C LEU A 226 21.04 -0.59 -13.57
N LEU A 227 22.18 -1.07 -14.04
CA LEU A 227 22.83 -0.67 -15.30
C LEU A 227 24.21 -1.34 -15.36
N ARG A 228 24.23 -2.63 -15.70
CA ARG A 228 25.41 -3.23 -16.32
C ARG A 228 25.00 -4.16 -17.44
N ASN A 229 24.60 -3.56 -18.55
CA ASN A 229 25.01 -3.90 -19.92
C ASN A 229 24.13 -3.15 -20.92
N GLY A 230 24.76 -2.34 -21.75
CA GLY A 230 24.13 -1.72 -22.92
C GLY A 230 24.59 -0.28 -23.10
N ASP A 231 25.66 -0.09 -23.85
CA ASP A 231 26.01 1.19 -24.47
C ASP A 231 24.79 1.83 -25.14
N ILE A 232 24.55 3.12 -24.92
CA ILE A 232 24.09 4.13 -25.90
C ILE A 232 24.02 5.51 -25.21
N ALA A 233 24.86 6.40 -25.73
CA ALA A 233 24.80 7.87 -25.85
C ALA A 233 24.00 8.76 -24.87
N ASP A 234 24.73 9.76 -24.38
CA ASP A 234 24.31 11.07 -23.85
C ASP A 234 22.88 11.56 -24.22
N SER A 235 22.11 11.94 -23.19
CA SER A 235 21.49 13.27 -23.15
C SER A 235 20.98 13.61 -21.74
N GLU A 236 21.28 14.83 -21.31
CA GLU A 236 20.92 15.49 -20.07
C GLU A 236 19.40 15.53 -19.81
N SER A 237 18.92 15.00 -18.67
CA SER A 237 17.78 15.56 -17.90
C SER A 237 17.55 14.82 -16.57
N THR A 238 18.38 15.04 -15.55
CA THR A 238 18.13 14.53 -14.18
C THR A 238 17.57 15.61 -13.24
N GLY A 239 17.15 16.76 -13.77
CA GLY A 239 16.84 17.96 -12.98
C GLY A 239 15.36 18.28 -12.71
N THR A 240 14.38 17.37 -12.88
CA THR A 240 12.96 17.79 -12.94
C THR A 240 12.06 17.30 -11.80
N VAL A 241 12.38 16.23 -11.08
CA VAL A 241 11.49 15.71 -10.03
C VAL A 241 11.71 16.44 -8.68
N TYR A 242 12.97 16.70 -8.32
CA TYR A 242 13.31 17.31 -7.03
C TYR A 242 12.92 18.80 -6.96
N GLU A 243 13.10 19.52 -8.07
CA GLU A 243 12.70 20.93 -8.21
C GLU A 243 11.17 21.11 -8.16
N ALA A 244 10.41 20.18 -8.76
CA ALA A 244 8.94 20.20 -8.71
C ALA A 244 8.40 19.97 -7.30
N ILE A 245 9.06 19.12 -6.50
CA ILE A 245 8.70 18.85 -5.09
C ILE A 245 8.98 20.07 -4.21
N LEU A 246 10.09 20.78 -4.43
CA LEU A 246 10.45 21.99 -3.67
C LEU A 246 9.54 23.19 -3.91
N GLN A 247 8.88 23.28 -5.07
CA GLN A 247 7.90 24.34 -5.36
C GLN A 247 6.55 24.12 -4.65
N LEU A 248 6.20 22.87 -4.32
CA LEU A 248 4.96 22.54 -3.61
C LEU A 248 5.03 22.83 -2.11
N GLU A 249 6.22 22.85 -1.50
CA GLU A 249 6.38 23.20 -0.07
C GLU A 249 6.34 24.73 0.20
N ARG A 250 6.26 25.56 -0.84
CA ARG A 250 6.29 27.04 -0.72
C ARG A 250 4.94 27.75 -0.95
N ASN A 251 3.87 27.03 -1.30
CA ASN A 251 2.52 27.55 -1.50
C ASN A 251 1.53 26.88 -0.54
#